data_AF-A0A183DCN1-F1
#
_entry.id   AF-A0A183DCN1-F1
#
_cell.length_a   1.000
_cell.length_b   1.000
_cell.length_c   1.000
_cell.angle_alpha   90.00
_cell.angle_beta   90.00
_cell.angle_gamma   90.00
#
_symmetry.space_group_name_H-M   'P 1'
#
loop_
_entity.id
_entity.type
_entity.pdbx_description
1 polymer ?
#
loop_
_entity_poly.entity_id
_entity_poly.type
_entity_poly.pdbx_seq_one_letter_code
_entity_poly.pdbx_strand_id
1 'polypeptide(L)'
;MRHCRDPLYQMTIGQRETLSFYDIKMVNQAYCKGHCKRKDECKNGGYLNPSNCNVCLCPSGFGGALCEKQDITNCEYVFDTLAVISLTKCQ
;
A
#
# COMPACT_ATOMS: atom_id res chain seq x y z
N MET A 1 3.62 -18.74 12.51
CA MET A 1 3.91 -17.29 12.51
C MET A 1 4.95 -16.99 11.42
N ARG A 2 4.56 -17.00 10.14
CA ARG A 2 5.46 -16.68 9.01
C ARG A 2 5.34 -15.19 8.72
N HIS A 3 6.33 -14.40 9.12
CA HIS A 3 6.41 -12.96 8.84
C HIS A 3 7.14 -12.76 7.50
N CYS A 4 6.77 -11.74 6.72
CA CYS A 4 7.64 -11.12 5.71
C CYS A 4 8.88 -10.57 6.44
N ARG A 5 9.80 -11.44 6.78
CA ARG A 5 11.05 -11.11 7.44
C ARG A 5 12.14 -11.56 6.50
N ASP A 6 12.28 -10.81 5.41
CA ASP A 6 13.42 -10.99 4.53
C ASP A 6 14.69 -10.61 5.32
N PRO A 7 15.64 -11.53 5.53
CA PRO A 7 16.87 -11.26 6.24
C PRO A 7 17.70 -10.13 5.61
N LEU A 8 17.60 -9.91 4.29
CA LEU A 8 18.27 -8.82 3.58
C LEU A 8 17.66 -7.46 3.94
N TYR A 9 16.33 -7.40 4.15
CA TYR A 9 15.63 -6.17 4.53
C TYR A 9 15.80 -5.82 6.02
N GLN A 10 16.08 -6.82 6.88
CA GLN A 10 16.48 -6.53 8.27
C GLN A 10 17.79 -5.71 8.34
N MET A 11 18.65 -5.81 7.32
CA MET A 11 19.91 -5.07 7.25
C MET A 11 19.75 -3.62 6.73
N THR A 12 18.59 -3.27 6.15
CA THR A 12 18.27 -1.91 5.70
C THR A 12 17.32 -1.19 6.66
N ILE A 13 17.00 -1.77 7.82
CA ILE A 13 16.24 -1.11 8.89
C ILE A 13 17.02 0.14 9.34
N GLY A 14 16.56 1.31 8.89
CA GLY A 14 17.20 2.60 9.17
C GLY A 14 17.64 3.38 7.93
N GLN A 15 17.67 2.76 6.74
CA GLN A 15 17.93 3.43 5.47
C GLN A 15 16.61 3.59 4.69
N ARG A 16 15.93 4.72 4.86
CA ARG A 16 14.71 5.04 4.09
C ARG A 16 15.10 5.56 2.71
N GLU A 17 15.29 4.66 1.74
CA GLU A 17 15.42 5.08 0.34
C GLU A 17 14.07 5.46 -0.29
N THR A 18 12.95 4.96 0.28
CA THR A 18 11.58 5.15 -0.26
C THR A 18 10.55 5.39 0.85
N LEU A 19 9.39 5.95 0.46
CA LEU A 19 8.24 6.13 1.37
C LEU A 19 7.64 4.77 1.73
N SER A 20 7.20 4.60 2.98
CA SER A 20 6.47 3.40 3.37
C SER A 20 5.06 3.42 2.78
N PHE A 21 4.45 2.23 2.66
CA PHE A 21 3.05 2.07 2.25
C PHE A 21 2.10 2.98 3.06
N TYR A 22 2.34 3.12 4.36
CA TYR A 22 1.52 3.94 5.24
C TYR A 22 1.73 5.44 5.02
N ASP A 23 2.95 5.87 4.70
CA ASP A 23 3.20 7.27 4.32
C ASP A 23 2.42 7.63 3.06
N ILE A 24 2.44 6.76 2.05
CA ILE A 24 1.68 6.91 0.81
C ILE A 24 0.17 6.92 1.09
N LYS A 25 -0.31 6.03 1.96
CA LYS A 25 -1.71 6.00 2.40
C LYS A 25 -2.13 7.31 3.05
N MET A 26 -1.34 7.84 3.99
CA MET A 26 -1.64 9.10 4.67
C MET A 26 -1.74 10.27 3.68
N VAL A 27 -0.79 10.37 2.76
CA VAL A 27 -0.79 11.38 1.71
C VAL A 27 -2.03 11.23 0.82
N ASN A 28 -2.31 10.03 0.32
CA ASN A 28 -3.50 9.77 -0.51
C ASN A 28 -4.81 10.07 0.22
N GLN A 29 -4.90 9.77 1.51
CA GLN A 29 -6.08 10.10 2.32
C GLN A 29 -6.23 11.61 2.52
N ALA A 30 -5.13 12.37 2.60
CA ALA A 30 -5.17 13.82 2.72
C ALA A 30 -5.59 14.50 1.42
N TYR A 31 -5.04 14.07 0.28
CA TYR A 31 -5.27 14.71 -1.03
C TYR A 31 -6.49 14.17 -1.79
N CYS A 32 -6.81 12.87 -1.70
CA CYS A 32 -7.94 12.26 -2.40
C CYS A 32 -9.14 12.00 -1.47
N LYS A 33 -9.26 12.72 -0.35
CA LYS A 33 -10.35 12.53 0.62
C LYS A 33 -11.71 12.67 -0.07
N GLY A 34 -12.56 11.66 0.08
CA GLY A 34 -13.92 11.68 -0.47
C GLY A 34 -14.02 11.41 -1.98
N HIS A 35 -12.89 11.13 -2.66
CA HIS A 35 -12.89 10.70 -4.07
C HIS A 35 -13.65 9.38 -4.24
N CYS A 36 -13.27 8.38 -3.44
CA CYS A 36 -14.03 7.14 -3.33
C CYS A 36 -15.21 7.35 -2.38
N LYS A 37 -16.43 7.41 -2.93
CA LYS A 37 -17.68 7.55 -2.16
C LYS A 37 -18.12 6.27 -1.45
N ARG A 38 -17.54 5.13 -1.82
CA ARG A 38 -17.84 3.85 -1.19
C ARG A 38 -17.07 3.68 0.11
N LYS A 39 -17.60 2.81 0.96
CA LYS A 39 -16.92 2.39 2.17
C LYS A 39 -15.65 1.64 1.82
N ASP A 40 -14.58 1.91 2.56
CA ASP A 40 -13.35 1.13 2.49
C ASP A 40 -13.59 -0.24 3.14
N GLU A 41 -13.54 -1.29 2.32
CA GLU A 41 -13.73 -2.69 2.74
C GLU A 41 -12.40 -3.46 2.76
N CYS A 42 -11.30 -2.82 2.39
CA CYS A 42 -9.98 -3.43 2.38
C CYS A 42 -9.57 -3.83 3.81
N LYS A 43 -8.95 -4.99 3.94
CA LYS A 43 -8.53 -5.61 5.19
C LYS A 43 -7.04 -5.40 5.43
N ASN A 44 -6.58 -5.78 6.63
CA ASN A 44 -5.17 -5.88 6.99
C ASN A 44 -4.36 -4.59 6.75
N GLY A 45 -5.00 -3.42 6.88
CA GLY A 45 -4.34 -2.13 6.69
C GLY A 45 -4.30 -1.61 5.25
N GLY A 46 -4.85 -2.36 4.29
CA GLY A 46 -5.10 -1.88 2.93
C GLY A 46 -6.04 -0.67 2.87
N TYR A 47 -6.19 -0.10 1.68
CA TYR A 47 -7.12 0.98 1.40
C TYR A 47 -7.51 1.00 -0.08
N LEU A 48 -8.63 1.65 -0.38
CA LEU A 48 -9.10 1.80 -1.76
C LEU A 48 -8.08 2.58 -2.60
N ASN A 49 -7.78 2.08 -3.80
CA ASN A 49 -6.97 2.80 -4.77
C ASN A 49 -7.69 4.11 -5.16
N PRO A 50 -7.10 5.29 -4.92
CA PRO A 50 -7.74 6.56 -5.23
C PRO A 50 -8.07 6.71 -6.72
N SER A 51 -7.26 6.17 -7.63
CA SER A 51 -7.50 6.22 -9.08
C SER A 51 -8.50 5.15 -9.54
N ASN A 52 -8.73 4.09 -8.77
CA ASN A 52 -9.74 3.08 -9.05
C ASN A 52 -10.36 2.54 -7.77
N CYS A 53 -11.47 3.14 -7.34
CA CYS A 53 -12.14 2.78 -6.10
C CYS A 53 -12.67 1.33 -6.06
N ASN A 54 -12.57 0.54 -7.13
CA ASN A 54 -12.90 -0.89 -7.14
C ASN A 54 -11.74 -1.81 -6.74
N VAL A 55 -10.55 -1.25 -6.53
CA VAL A 55 -9.34 -2.03 -6.26
C VAL A 55 -8.78 -1.64 -4.90
N CYS A 56 -8.39 -2.62 -4.10
CA CYS A 56 -7.65 -2.40 -2.87
C CYS A 56 -6.15 -2.37 -3.14
N LEU A 57 -5.45 -1.38 -2.57
CA LEU A 57 -4.01 -1.39 -2.41
C LEU A 57 -3.69 -2.13 -1.11
N CYS A 58 -2.84 -3.15 -1.19
CA CYS A 58 -2.51 -4.01 -0.07
C CYS A 58 -1.09 -3.73 0.45
N PRO A 59 -0.89 -3.70 1.77
CA PRO A 59 0.44 -3.63 2.34
C PRO A 59 1.20 -4.93 2.07
N SER A 60 2.52 -4.86 2.15
CA SER A 60 3.40 -6.01 1.93
C SER A 60 3.00 -7.21 2.78
N GLY A 61 3.02 -8.40 2.17
CA GLY A 61 2.61 -9.64 2.81
C GLY A 61 1.10 -9.92 2.76
N PHE A 62 0.31 -9.04 2.14
CA PHE A 62 -1.13 -9.23 1.94
C PHE A 62 -1.52 -9.10 0.48
N GLY A 63 -2.55 -9.84 0.09
CA GLY A 63 -3.11 -9.87 -1.25
C GLY A 63 -4.56 -10.34 -1.24
N GLY A 64 -5.12 -10.57 -2.43
CA GLY A 64 -6.56 -10.78 -2.59
C GLY A 64 -7.31 -9.49 -2.88
N ALA A 65 -8.59 -9.60 -3.26
CA ALA A 65 -9.37 -8.46 -3.74
C ALA A 65 -9.59 -7.38 -2.66
N LEU A 66 -9.61 -7.80 -1.40
CA LEU A 66 -9.77 -6.96 -0.22
C LEU A 66 -8.55 -7.06 0.71
N CYS A 67 -7.38 -7.49 0.22
CA CYS A 67 -6.20 -7.74 1.05
C CYS A 67 -6.43 -8.76 2.18
N GLU A 68 -7.39 -9.66 1.99
CA GLU A 68 -7.85 -10.64 2.98
C GLU A 68 -6.93 -11.86 3.09
N LYS A 69 -6.10 -12.10 2.08
CA LYS A 69 -5.19 -13.23 2.00
C LYS A 69 -3.79 -12.81 2.42
N GLN A 70 -3.10 -13.69 3.14
CA GLN A 70 -1.67 -13.53 3.32
C GLN A 70 -0.98 -13.90 2.01
N ASP A 71 -0.21 -12.97 1.47
CA ASP A 71 0.53 -13.17 0.23
C ASP A 71 2.02 -12.96 0.50
N ILE A 72 2.69 -14.08 0.75
CA ILE A 72 4.13 -14.13 1.02
C ILE A 72 4.98 -13.88 -0.23
N THR A 73 4.37 -13.87 -1.42
CA THR A 73 5.05 -13.47 -2.65
C THR A 73 5.03 -11.94 -2.83
N ASN A 74 4.07 -11.27 -2.17
CA ASN A 74 3.95 -9.81 -2.13
C ASN A 74 4.74 -9.17 -0.97
N CYS A 75 5.85 -9.78 -0.55
CA CYS A 75 6.73 -9.21 0.49
C CYS A 75 7.60 -8.05 -0.04
N GLU A 76 7.72 -7.92 -1.37
CA GLU A 76 8.42 -6.82 -2.03
C GLU A 76 7.53 -6.22 -3.13
N TYR A 77 6.91 -5.08 -2.85
CA TYR A 77 6.63 -4.09 -3.90
C TYR A 77 6.79 -2.69 -3.33
N VAL A 78 8.02 -2.17 -3.37
CA VAL A 78 8.27 -0.73 -3.48
C VAL A 78 9.40 -0.47 -4.49
N PHE A 79 9.20 -0.94 -5.74
CA PHE A 79 9.60 -0.14 -6.91
C PHE A 79 8.28 0.46 -7.40
N ASP A 80 8.05 1.76 -7.45
CA ASP A 80 8.95 2.85 -7.75
C ASP A 80 8.49 4.13 -7.04
N THR A 81 9.39 5.11 -7.04
CA THR A 81 9.13 6.56 -7.10
C THR A 81 7.87 7.01 -7.87
N LEU A 82 7.23 6.14 -8.67
CA LEU A 82 5.90 6.31 -9.28
C LEU A 82 4.75 6.53 -8.27
N ALA A 83 4.81 6.03 -7.03
CA ALA A 83 3.74 6.29 -6.06
C ALA A 83 3.69 7.75 -5.58
N VAL A 84 4.83 8.46 -5.60
CA VAL A 84 4.89 9.89 -5.30
C VAL A 84 4.28 10.72 -6.44
N ILE A 85 4.25 10.18 -7.67
CA ILE A 85 3.63 10.82 -8.84
C ILE A 85 2.08 10.75 -8.77
N SER A 86 1.49 9.90 -7.93
CA SER A 86 0.02 9.84 -7.73
C SER A 86 -0.59 11.06 -7.03
N LEU A 87 0.21 12.06 -6.63
CA LEU A 87 -0.29 13.40 -6.27
C LEU A 87 -1.03 14.13 -7.42
N THR A 88 -1.11 13.54 -8.62
CA THR A 88 -1.84 14.11 -9.78
C THR A 88 -3.00 13.27 -10.35
N LYS A 89 -3.43 12.18 -9.70
CA LYS A 89 -4.55 11.35 -10.22
C LYS A 89 -5.58 10.92 -9.17
N CYS A 90 -6.04 11.85 -8.34
CA CYS A 90 -7.39 11.76 -7.78
C CYS A 90 -8.45 12.16 -8.85
N GLN A 91 -8.23 11.77 -10.11
CA GLN A 91 -9.04 12.11 -11.28
C GLN A 91 -9.27 10.86 -12.13
#